data_AF-A0A817H006-F1
#
_entry.id   AF-A0A817H006-F1
#
_cell.length_a   1.000
_cell.length_b   1.000
_cell.length_c   1.000
_cell.angle_alpha   90.00
_cell.angle_beta   90.00
_cell.angle_gamma   90.00
#
_symmetry.space_group_name_H-M   'P 1'
#
loop_
_entity.id
_entity.type
_entity.pdbx_description
1 polymer ?
#
loop_
_entity_poly.entity_id
_entity_poly.type
_entity_poly.pdbx_seq_one_letter_code
_entity_poly.pdbx_strand_id
1 'polypeptide(L)'
;MKYAWGWYYVNIPADNKSQELSIIAGTGLSYAGEFLSVMDARFYDIRLDEKTNIELRTVKVWDLSFDSCNDETLQRFYVERSYWTNITDSFGNATIPLHQLVTLETESYLITMDFNSVVINYNRLLSSFTSYVFSDFEGIGVSTKLLIVDKKSEKTLRNVTVKSGGLEYGYRFNITVPPAPK
;
A
#
# COMPACT_ATOMS: atom_id res chain seq x y z
N MET A 1 -11.32 7.53 -14.55
CA MET A 1 -11.04 6.68 -13.37
C MET A 1 -10.26 7.51 -12.36
N LYS A 2 -10.60 7.45 -11.07
CA LYS A 2 -9.78 8.06 -10.01
C LYS A 2 -8.51 7.21 -9.86
N TYR A 3 -7.36 7.79 -10.16
CA TYR A 3 -6.03 7.17 -10.11
C TYR A 3 -5.61 6.93 -8.66
N ALA A 4 -6.04 5.82 -8.05
CA ALA A 4 -5.67 5.52 -6.66
C ALA A 4 -4.35 4.76 -6.60
N TRP A 5 -3.33 5.37 -5.99
CA TRP A 5 -2.16 4.63 -5.48
C TRP A 5 -2.32 4.40 -3.98
N GLY A 6 -1.53 3.49 -3.42
CA GLY A 6 -1.35 3.40 -1.97
C GLY A 6 -0.17 2.52 -1.59
N TRP A 7 0.48 2.92 -0.49
CA TRP A 7 1.48 2.15 0.23
C TRP A 7 0.91 1.62 1.53
N TYR A 8 1.43 0.49 1.99
CA TYR A 8 0.98 -0.17 3.20
C TYR A 8 2.19 -0.78 3.85
N TYR A 9 2.43 -0.50 5.11
CA TYR A 9 3.57 -1.07 5.81
C TYR A 9 3.22 -1.43 7.24
N VAL A 10 3.87 -2.47 7.73
CA VAL A 10 3.77 -2.95 9.11
C VAL A 10 5.17 -3.33 9.57
N ASN A 11 5.62 -2.75 10.67
CA ASN A 11 6.92 -3.07 11.26
C ASN A 11 6.75 -3.50 12.72
N ILE A 12 7.33 -4.63 13.10
CA ILE A 12 7.39 -5.10 14.50
C ILE A 12 8.87 -5.27 14.83
N PRO A 13 9.51 -4.26 15.46
CA PRO A 13 10.88 -4.41 15.92
C PRO A 13 10.93 -5.43 17.07
N ALA A 14 12.03 -6.17 17.16
CA ALA A 14 12.27 -7.12 18.24
C ALA A 14 13.76 -7.18 18.58
N ASP A 15 14.10 -7.36 19.85
CA ASP A 15 15.49 -7.55 20.27
C ASP A 15 16.08 -8.86 19.72
N ASN A 16 15.21 -9.84 19.48
CA ASN A 16 15.55 -11.11 18.86
C ASN A 16 15.17 -11.07 17.37
N LYS A 17 16.17 -11.17 16.49
CA LYS A 17 15.99 -11.16 15.02
C LYS A 17 15.02 -12.21 14.51
N SER A 18 14.90 -13.35 15.19
CA SER A 18 13.92 -14.39 14.82
C SER A 18 12.45 -13.96 15.01
N GLN A 19 12.22 -12.82 15.66
CA GLN A 19 10.89 -12.26 15.90
C GLN A 19 10.63 -10.97 15.11
N GLU A 20 11.66 -10.39 14.49
CA GLU A 20 11.52 -9.17 13.68
C GLU A 20 10.55 -9.40 12.52
N LEU A 21 9.83 -8.33 12.18
CA LEU A 21 8.97 -8.30 11.01
C LEU A 21 9.03 -6.92 10.38
N SER A 22 9.23 -6.89 9.07
CA SER A 22 9.00 -5.72 8.23
C SER A 22 8.21 -6.14 7.01
N ILE A 23 7.11 -5.44 6.76
CA ILE A 23 6.28 -5.62 5.57
C ILE A 23 6.11 -4.25 4.94
N ILE A 24 6.32 -4.18 3.63
CA ILE A 24 5.91 -3.06 2.79
C ILE A 24 5.22 -3.58 1.53
N ALA A 25 4.11 -2.97 1.18
CA ALA A 25 3.32 -3.28 -0.01
C ALA A 25 2.88 -1.99 -0.69
N GLY A 26 2.84 -2.00 -2.01
CA GLY A 26 2.41 -0.86 -2.81
C GLY A 26 1.55 -1.31 -3.97
N THR A 27 0.54 -0.54 -4.30
CA THR A 27 -0.17 -0.68 -5.57
C THR A 27 -0.57 0.67 -6.12
N GLY A 28 -0.43 0.86 -7.42
CA GLY A 28 -0.90 2.06 -8.06
C GLY A 28 -0.49 2.18 -9.51
N LEU A 29 -1.07 3.19 -10.15
CA LEU A 29 -0.70 3.59 -11.49
C LEU A 29 0.43 4.63 -11.41
N SER A 30 1.59 4.30 -11.97
CA SER A 30 2.72 5.21 -12.14
C SER A 30 2.90 5.58 -13.62
N TYR A 31 3.68 6.63 -13.89
CA TYR A 31 3.89 7.18 -15.24
C TYR A 31 5.37 7.11 -15.54
N ALA A 32 5.79 6.16 -16.37
CA ALA A 32 7.19 6.00 -16.74
C ALA A 32 7.48 6.70 -18.07
N GLY A 33 7.57 8.02 -18.02
CA GLY A 33 8.02 8.84 -19.14
C GLY A 33 7.16 8.73 -20.41
N GLU A 34 7.67 9.34 -21.48
CA GLU A 34 6.96 9.49 -22.76
C GLU A 34 6.69 8.14 -23.45
N PHE A 35 7.56 7.15 -23.25
CA PHE A 35 7.50 5.88 -23.98
C PHE A 35 6.73 4.75 -23.28
N LEU A 36 6.72 4.65 -21.96
CA LEU A 36 6.07 3.53 -21.25
C LEU A 36 4.63 3.86 -20.82
N SER A 37 4.16 5.10 -21.08
CA SER A 37 2.80 5.53 -20.72
C SER A 37 2.49 5.29 -19.23
N VAL A 38 1.33 4.69 -18.93
CA VAL A 38 0.88 4.36 -17.57
C VAL A 38 1.27 2.92 -17.25
N MET A 39 1.92 2.71 -16.12
CA MET A 39 2.24 1.40 -15.58
C MET A 39 1.38 1.11 -14.35
N ASP A 40 0.69 -0.02 -14.32
CA ASP A 40 0.11 -0.56 -13.08
C ASP A 40 1.17 -1.39 -12.37
N ALA A 41 1.62 -0.89 -11.23
CA ALA A 41 2.65 -1.52 -10.44
C ALA A 41 2.06 -2.05 -9.14
N ARG A 42 2.49 -3.26 -8.77
CA ARG A 42 2.27 -3.85 -7.46
C ARG A 42 3.61 -4.31 -6.94
N PHE A 43 3.83 -4.08 -5.67
CA PHE A 43 5.06 -4.42 -4.99
C PHE A 43 4.73 -4.98 -3.62
N TYR A 44 5.48 -5.98 -3.19
CA TYR A 44 5.44 -6.49 -1.84
C TYR A 44 6.86 -6.93 -1.43
N ASP A 45 7.28 -6.57 -0.24
CA ASP A 45 8.52 -7.03 0.38
C ASP A 45 8.23 -7.35 1.85
N ILE A 46 8.53 -8.60 2.23
CA ILE A 46 8.41 -9.12 3.58
C ILE A 46 9.78 -9.58 4.03
N ARG A 47 10.16 -9.12 5.22
CA ARG A 47 11.18 -9.72 6.06
C ARG A 47 10.48 -10.27 7.28
N LEU A 48 10.35 -11.59 7.33
CA LEU A 48 9.85 -12.31 8.49
C LEU A 48 11.05 -13.02 9.08
N ASP A 49 11.34 -12.75 10.35
CA ASP A 49 12.51 -13.33 11.03
C ASP A 49 13.85 -13.07 10.31
N GLU A 50 14.87 -13.86 10.64
CA GLU A 50 16.23 -13.73 10.09
C GLU A 50 16.44 -14.46 8.76
N LYS A 51 15.48 -15.26 8.30
CA LYS A 51 15.64 -16.20 7.17
C LYS A 51 14.55 -16.06 6.11
N THR A 52 13.35 -15.61 6.47
CA THR A 52 12.24 -15.56 5.53
C THR A 52 12.15 -14.20 4.84
N ASN A 53 12.38 -14.23 3.53
CA ASN A 53 12.22 -13.11 2.61
C ASN A 53 11.16 -13.49 1.57
N ILE A 54 10.11 -12.69 1.45
CA ILE A 54 9.09 -12.83 0.41
C ILE A 54 9.03 -11.51 -0.36
N GLU A 55 9.30 -11.56 -1.65
CA GLU A 55 9.31 -10.43 -2.55
C GLU A 55 8.40 -10.69 -3.74
N LEU A 56 7.69 -9.63 -4.14
CA LEU A 56 6.84 -9.61 -5.30
C LEU A 56 6.94 -8.28 -6.03
N ARG A 57 6.98 -8.36 -7.35
CA ARG A 57 6.82 -7.22 -8.26
C ARG A 57 5.93 -7.64 -9.43
N THR A 58 4.83 -6.92 -9.61
CA THR A 58 4.01 -6.98 -10.83
C THR A 58 4.09 -5.63 -11.49
N VAL A 59 4.41 -5.58 -12.77
CA VAL A 59 4.32 -4.37 -13.59
C VAL A 59 3.54 -4.70 -14.84
N LYS A 60 2.43 -4.00 -15.04
CA LYS A 60 1.65 -4.08 -16.26
C LYS A 60 1.80 -2.79 -17.06
N VAL A 61 2.22 -2.94 -18.32
CA VAL A 61 2.39 -1.84 -19.27
C VAL A 61 1.67 -2.24 -20.56
N TRP A 62 0.68 -1.46 -20.98
CA TRP A 62 -0.22 -1.84 -22.07
C TRP A 62 -0.86 -3.22 -21.83
N ASP A 63 -0.68 -4.16 -22.75
CA ASP A 63 -1.15 -5.55 -22.67
C ASP A 63 -0.08 -6.52 -22.14
N LEU A 64 1.09 -6.02 -21.75
CA LEU A 64 2.19 -6.84 -21.21
C LEU A 64 2.17 -6.82 -19.67
N SER A 65 2.33 -7.99 -19.06
CA SER A 65 2.53 -8.17 -17.62
C SER A 65 3.89 -8.78 -17.35
N PHE A 66 4.62 -8.20 -16.42
CA PHE A 66 5.88 -8.72 -15.90
C PHE A 66 5.72 -8.98 -14.42
N ASP A 67 5.85 -10.25 -14.04
CA ASP A 67 5.71 -10.70 -12.67
C ASP A 67 7.03 -11.31 -12.20
N SER A 68 7.45 -10.95 -11.00
CA SER A 68 8.59 -11.53 -10.30
C SER A 68 8.15 -11.83 -8.87
N CYS A 69 8.30 -13.07 -8.44
CA CYS A 69 8.09 -13.49 -7.08
C CYS A 69 9.19 -14.48 -6.70
N ASN A 70 9.79 -14.32 -5.52
CA ASN A 70 10.77 -15.29 -5.01
C ASN A 70 10.11 -16.42 -4.20
N ASP A 71 8.78 -16.41 -4.13
CA ASP A 71 7.96 -17.38 -3.43
C ASP A 71 7.00 -18.09 -4.39
N GLU A 72 7.61 -18.86 -5.31
CA GLU A 72 6.91 -19.66 -6.32
C GLU A 72 6.02 -18.78 -7.23
N THR A 73 4.69 -18.91 -7.12
CA THR A 73 3.73 -18.24 -7.99
C THR A 73 2.84 -17.29 -7.19
N LEU A 74 2.67 -16.07 -7.71
CA LEU A 74 1.63 -15.16 -7.25
C LEU A 74 0.24 -15.67 -7.65
N GLN A 75 -0.62 -15.94 -6.67
CA GLN A 75 -2.03 -16.29 -6.90
C GLN A 75 -2.91 -15.05 -6.86
N ARG A 76 -2.67 -14.14 -5.91
CA ARG A 76 -3.47 -12.93 -5.72
C ARG A 76 -2.67 -11.80 -5.09
N PHE A 77 -2.80 -10.60 -5.67
CA PHE A 77 -2.53 -9.34 -4.98
C PHE A 77 -3.78 -8.48 -5.10
N TYR A 78 -4.40 -8.11 -3.98
CA TYR A 78 -5.63 -7.34 -3.99
C TYR A 78 -5.68 -6.34 -2.84
N VAL A 79 -6.25 -5.17 -3.11
CA VAL A 79 -6.55 -4.16 -2.09
C VAL A 79 -8.03 -3.83 -2.15
N GLU A 80 -8.74 -4.14 -1.08
CA GLU A 80 -10.10 -3.67 -0.86
C GLU A 80 -10.06 -2.33 -0.11
N ARG A 81 -10.93 -1.40 -0.50
CA ARG A 81 -11.05 -0.08 0.14
C ARG A 81 -12.50 0.20 0.47
N SER A 82 -12.78 0.48 1.74
CA SER A 82 -14.12 0.73 2.23
C SER A 82 -14.14 1.77 3.35
N TYR A 83 -15.34 2.05 3.88
CA TYR A 83 -15.60 3.16 4.80
C TYR A 83 -15.03 4.50 4.30
N TRP A 84 -15.46 4.87 3.10
CA TRP A 84 -15.07 6.13 2.47
C TRP A 84 -15.63 7.32 3.22
N THR A 85 -14.78 8.30 3.52
CA THR A 85 -15.16 9.55 4.17
C THR A 85 -14.71 10.74 3.35
N ASN A 86 -15.43 11.85 3.48
CA ASN A 86 -14.96 13.14 2.97
C ASN A 86 -14.12 13.83 4.05
N ILE A 87 -13.05 14.46 3.63
CA ILE A 87 -12.29 15.42 4.40
C ILE A 87 -12.39 16.77 3.72
N THR A 88 -12.39 17.83 4.52
CA THR A 88 -12.39 19.22 4.06
C THR A 88 -11.30 19.94 4.81
N ASP A 89 -10.33 20.46 4.06
CA ASP A 89 -9.19 21.21 4.59
C ASP A 89 -8.97 22.49 3.77
N SER A 90 -7.87 23.21 4.04
CA SER A 90 -7.49 24.42 3.30
C SER A 90 -7.24 24.18 1.80
N PHE A 91 -7.09 22.93 1.38
CA PHE A 91 -6.87 22.51 0.00
C PHE A 91 -8.15 21.98 -0.68
N GLY A 92 -9.29 22.08 0.00
CA GLY A 92 -10.61 21.71 -0.51
C GLY A 92 -11.08 20.34 -0.03
N ASN A 93 -11.93 19.71 -0.84
CA ASN A 93 -12.56 18.45 -0.47
C ASN A 93 -11.83 17.25 -1.07
N ALA A 94 -11.67 16.21 -0.27
CA ALA A 94 -11.10 14.94 -0.70
C ALA A 94 -11.92 13.76 -0.13
N THR A 95 -11.92 12.63 -0.83
CA THR A 95 -12.60 11.40 -0.37
C THR A 95 -11.56 10.31 -0.20
N ILE A 96 -11.42 9.79 1.01
CA ILE A 96 -10.40 8.81 1.39
C ILE A 96 -11.05 7.58 2.03
N PRO A 97 -10.48 6.38 1.88
CA PRO A 97 -10.93 5.20 2.60
C PRO A 97 -10.38 5.21 4.03
N LEU A 98 -11.21 4.91 5.03
CA LEU A 98 -10.75 4.71 6.40
C LEU A 98 -10.38 3.26 6.70
N HIS A 99 -10.82 2.33 5.85
CA HIS A 99 -10.46 0.92 5.96
C HIS A 99 -9.91 0.39 4.65
N GLN A 100 -8.78 -0.29 4.74
CA GLN A 100 -8.07 -0.86 3.60
C GLN A 100 -7.57 -2.25 3.96
N LEU A 101 -8.00 -3.26 3.20
CA LEU A 101 -7.57 -4.64 3.36
C LEU A 101 -6.65 -5.02 2.20
N VAL A 102 -5.38 -5.26 2.52
CA VAL A 102 -4.39 -5.78 1.58
C VAL A 102 -4.33 -7.29 1.72
N THR A 103 -4.45 -8.01 0.62
CA THR A 103 -4.27 -9.46 0.55
C THR A 103 -3.18 -9.79 -0.46
N LEU A 104 -2.16 -10.49 0.00
CA LEU A 104 -1.16 -11.16 -0.82
C LEU A 104 -1.34 -12.68 -0.61
N GLU A 105 -1.49 -13.40 -1.71
CA GLU A 105 -1.53 -14.85 -1.71
C GLU A 105 -0.59 -15.40 -2.77
N THR A 106 0.36 -16.20 -2.33
CA THR A 106 1.25 -16.99 -3.17
C THR A 106 0.89 -18.47 -3.03
N GLU A 107 1.67 -19.36 -3.63
CA GLU A 107 1.54 -20.80 -3.37
C GLU A 107 1.86 -21.15 -1.91
N SER A 108 2.89 -20.52 -1.33
CA SER A 108 3.38 -20.85 0.00
C SER A 108 2.78 -20.00 1.13
N TYR A 109 2.32 -18.77 0.87
CA TYR A 109 1.83 -17.89 1.94
C TYR A 109 0.49 -17.22 1.61
N LEU A 110 -0.27 -16.99 2.68
CA LEU A 110 -1.38 -16.04 2.71
C LEU A 110 -1.05 -14.94 3.72
N ILE A 111 -0.94 -13.71 3.24
CA ILE A 111 -0.73 -12.53 4.07
C ILE A 111 -1.89 -11.56 3.90
N THR A 112 -2.46 -11.13 5.03
CA THR A 112 -3.46 -10.06 5.04
C THR A 112 -3.05 -8.96 6.01
N MET A 113 -3.24 -7.72 5.58
CA MET A 113 -3.08 -6.53 6.40
C MET A 113 -4.38 -5.74 6.34
N ASP A 114 -5.12 -5.76 7.44
CA ASP A 114 -6.40 -5.08 7.61
C ASP A 114 -6.17 -3.78 8.39
N PHE A 115 -6.13 -2.66 7.67
CA PHE A 115 -5.88 -1.33 8.22
C PHE A 115 -7.19 -0.63 8.56
N ASN A 116 -7.31 -0.19 9.81
CA ASN A 116 -8.42 0.64 10.28
C ASN A 116 -7.89 1.96 10.81
N SER A 117 -8.25 3.05 10.13
CA SER A 117 -7.79 4.41 10.41
C SER A 117 -8.95 5.35 10.74
N VAL A 118 -8.60 6.56 11.16
CA VAL A 118 -9.52 7.68 11.36
C VAL A 118 -8.97 8.92 10.67
N VAL A 119 -9.82 9.91 10.40
CA VAL A 119 -9.43 11.13 9.66
C VAL A 119 -8.19 11.80 10.26
N ILE A 120 -8.11 11.90 11.59
CA ILE A 120 -7.00 12.56 12.28
C ILE A 120 -5.65 11.86 12.13
N ASN A 121 -5.61 10.62 11.67
CA ASN A 121 -4.35 9.91 11.44
C ASN A 121 -3.67 10.34 10.13
N TYR A 122 -4.42 10.95 9.22
CA TYR A 122 -3.93 11.29 7.89
C TYR A 122 -3.39 12.71 7.82
N ASN A 123 -2.17 12.83 7.30
CA ASN A 123 -1.65 14.09 6.78
C ASN A 123 -1.84 14.12 5.27
N ARG A 124 -2.33 15.26 4.75
CA ARG A 124 -2.47 15.48 3.32
C ARG A 124 -1.26 16.21 2.77
N LEU A 125 -0.52 15.57 1.87
CA LEU A 125 0.54 16.17 1.08
C LEU A 125 0.04 16.44 -0.33
N LEU A 126 0.50 17.53 -0.93
CA LEU A 126 0.16 17.90 -2.30
C LEU A 126 1.42 17.97 -3.15
N SER A 127 1.43 17.23 -4.25
CA SER A 127 2.44 17.38 -5.30
C SER A 127 1.80 18.02 -6.52
N SER A 128 2.28 19.22 -6.87
CA SER A 128 1.78 19.96 -8.04
C SER A 128 2.49 19.51 -9.31
N PHE A 129 1.72 19.24 -10.35
CA PHE A 129 2.21 18.92 -11.69
C PHE A 129 1.62 19.91 -12.71
N THR A 130 2.17 19.95 -13.92
CA THR A 130 1.77 20.89 -14.98
C THR A 130 0.27 20.88 -15.27
N SER A 131 -0.40 19.73 -15.19
CA SER A 131 -1.81 19.56 -15.58
C SER A 131 -2.72 19.03 -14.47
N TYR A 132 -2.19 18.74 -13.29
CA TYR A 132 -2.97 18.19 -12.17
C TYR A 132 -2.27 18.42 -10.83
N VAL A 133 -3.02 18.27 -9.74
CA VAL A 133 -2.45 18.12 -8.40
C VAL A 133 -2.63 16.68 -7.97
N PHE A 134 -1.59 16.10 -7.40
CA PHE A 134 -1.65 14.81 -6.73
C PHE A 134 -1.87 15.03 -5.25
N SER A 135 -2.97 14.49 -4.73
CA SER A 135 -3.24 14.48 -3.29
C SER A 135 -2.75 13.17 -2.74
N ASP A 136 -1.89 13.24 -1.74
CA ASP A 136 -1.37 12.09 -1.05
C ASP A 136 -1.76 12.13 0.42
N PHE A 137 -2.21 11.00 0.96
CA PHE A 137 -2.72 10.89 2.33
C PHE A 137 -1.88 9.87 3.07
N GLU A 138 -0.97 10.37 3.91
CA GLU A 138 -0.09 9.53 4.72
C GLU A 138 -0.69 9.34 6.12
N GLY A 139 -1.08 8.10 6.42
CA GLY A 139 -1.54 7.67 7.72
C GLY A 139 -0.43 6.95 8.49
N ILE A 140 -0.06 7.45 9.67
CA ILE A 140 0.95 6.85 10.55
C ILE A 140 0.28 6.40 11.86
N GLY A 141 0.76 5.31 12.46
CA GLY A 141 0.23 4.80 13.73
C GLY A 141 -1.15 4.17 13.59
N VAL A 142 -1.48 3.69 12.39
CA VAL A 142 -2.76 3.07 12.07
C VAL A 142 -2.82 1.70 12.74
N SER A 143 -4.01 1.33 13.23
CA SER A 143 -4.25 0.00 13.75
C SER A 143 -4.34 -0.98 12.59
N THR A 144 -3.45 -1.97 12.58
CA THR A 144 -3.41 -3.00 11.55
C THR A 144 -3.56 -4.37 12.18
N LYS A 145 -4.56 -5.13 11.73
CA LYS A 145 -4.64 -6.57 12.02
C LYS A 145 -3.88 -7.32 10.92
N LEU A 146 -2.80 -7.96 11.33
CA LEU A 146 -1.91 -8.72 10.47
C LEU A 146 -2.14 -10.22 10.67
N LEU A 147 -2.29 -10.94 9.57
CA LEU A 147 -2.27 -12.40 9.53
C LEU A 147 -1.26 -12.87 8.48
N ILE A 148 -0.38 -13.79 8.87
CA ILE A 148 0.56 -14.50 7.99
C ILE A 148 0.37 -15.99 8.23
N VAL A 149 0.03 -16.73 7.19
CA VAL A 149 -0.14 -18.19 7.21
C VAL A 149 0.82 -18.80 6.20
N ASP A 150 1.56 -19.82 6.64
CA ASP A 150 2.24 -20.76 5.74
C ASP A 150 1.21 -21.80 5.28
N LYS A 151 0.93 -21.80 3.98
CA LYS A 151 -0.09 -22.66 3.35
C LYS A 151 0.35 -24.11 3.25
N LYS A 152 1.65 -24.40 3.20
CA LYS A 152 2.18 -25.77 3.12
C LYS A 152 2.09 -26.49 4.46
N SER A 153 2.41 -25.78 5.54
CA SER A 153 2.34 -26.34 6.90
C SER A 153 1.02 -26.05 7.62
N GLU A 154 0.12 -25.27 7.01
CA GLU A 154 -1.12 -24.74 7.60
C GLU A 154 -0.90 -23.97 8.91
N LYS A 155 0.33 -23.52 9.15
CA LYS A 155 0.72 -22.85 10.39
C LYS A 155 0.48 -21.35 10.28
N THR A 156 -0.21 -20.80 11.28
CA THR A 156 -0.22 -19.35 11.50
C THR A 156 1.13 -18.90 12.03
N LEU A 157 1.86 -18.12 11.23
CA LEU A 157 3.16 -17.56 11.60
C LEU A 157 3.01 -16.27 12.41
N ARG A 158 1.99 -15.46 12.07
CA ARG A 158 1.62 -14.23 12.80
C ARG A 158 0.11 -14.04 12.74
N ASN A 159 -0.49 -13.65 13.86
CA ASN A 159 -1.88 -13.19 13.95
C ASN A 159 -1.96 -12.16 15.09
N VAL A 160 -1.71 -10.91 14.75
CA VAL A 160 -1.49 -9.83 15.73
C VAL A 160 -2.19 -8.56 15.29
N THR A 161 -2.52 -7.69 16.25
CA THR A 161 -2.93 -6.32 15.97
C THR A 161 -1.82 -5.38 16.44
N VAL A 162 -1.38 -4.49 15.58
CA VAL A 162 -0.28 -3.56 15.85
C VAL A 162 -0.67 -2.13 15.55
N LYS A 163 -0.08 -1.18 16.28
CA LYS A 163 -0.23 0.27 16.07
C LYS A 163 1.02 0.90 15.45
N SER A 164 1.81 0.10 14.76
CA SER A 164 2.99 0.50 14.00
C SER A 164 2.75 0.38 12.49
N GLY A 165 1.49 0.22 12.09
CA GLY A 165 1.10 0.25 10.70
C GLY A 165 1.14 1.67 10.16
N GLY A 166 1.54 1.82 8.92
CA GLY A 166 1.23 3.01 8.17
C GLY A 166 0.69 2.65 6.80
N LEU A 167 -0.05 3.59 6.26
CA LEU A 167 -0.71 3.41 5.00
C LEU A 167 -0.75 4.74 4.28
N GLU A 168 -0.78 4.66 2.97
CA GLU A 168 -0.91 5.81 2.10
C GLU A 168 -2.06 5.55 1.14
N TYR A 169 -2.79 6.62 0.82
CA TYR A 169 -3.76 6.61 -0.25
C TYR A 169 -3.64 7.94 -0.97
N GLY A 170 -3.56 7.91 -2.29
CA GLY A 170 -3.45 9.15 -3.04
C GLY A 170 -4.07 9.05 -4.40
N TYR A 171 -4.42 10.21 -4.93
CA TYR A 171 -5.04 10.30 -6.22
C TYR A 171 -4.90 11.67 -6.86
N ARG A 172 -5.04 11.65 -8.19
CA ARG A 172 -5.05 12.86 -9.01
C ARG A 172 -6.41 13.53 -8.98
N PHE A 173 -6.40 14.84 -8.90
CA PHE A 173 -7.59 15.68 -9.03
C PHE A 173 -7.26 16.93 -9.85
N ASN A 174 -8.26 17.38 -10.60
CA ASN A 174 -8.11 18.54 -11.48
C ASN A 174 -8.29 19.81 -10.65
N ILE A 175 -7.27 20.66 -10.58
CA ILE A 175 -7.38 22.05 -10.10
C ILE A 175 -6.50 22.95 -10.95
N THR A 176 -6.96 24.19 -11.16
CA THR A 176 -6.12 25.37 -11.40
C THR A 176 -5.14 25.54 -10.23
N VAL A 177 -3.86 25.24 -10.44
CA VAL A 177 -2.80 25.34 -9.44
C VAL A 177 -2.81 26.75 -8.80
N PRO A 178 -3.04 26.87 -7.47
CA PRO A 178 -2.88 28.16 -6.79
C PRO A 178 -1.42 28.61 -6.95
N PRO A 179 -1.15 29.91 -7.18
CA PRO A 179 0.21 30.38 -7.32
C PRO A 179 1.05 29.99 -6.10
N ALA A 180 2.31 29.60 -6.32
CA ALA A 180 3.23 29.27 -5.24
C ALA A 180 3.30 30.43 -4.23
N PRO A 181 3.46 30.16 -2.92
CA PRO A 181 3.70 31.21 -1.94
C PRO A 181 4.94 32.00 -2.36
N LYS A 182 4.83 33.33 -2.32
CA LYS A 182 5.96 34.24 -2.52
C LYS A 182 6.91 34.20 -1.32
#